data_AF-A0A850P2Q0-F1
#
_entry.id   AF-A0A850P2Q0-F1
#
_cell.length_a   1.000
_cell.length_b   1.000
_cell.length_c   1.000
_cell.angle_alpha   90.00
_cell.angle_beta   90.00
_cell.angle_gamma   90.00
#
_symmetry.space_group_name_H-M   'P 1'
#
loop_
_entity.id
_entity.type
_entity.pdbx_description
1 polymer ?
#
loop_
_entity_poly.entity_id
_entity_poly.type
_entity_poly.pdbx_seq_one_letter_code
_entity_poly.pdbx_strand_id
1 'polypeptide(L)' 'MSAATPALEQLRDRIRRLEGRTHDPRRTVLPFGIEAIDRALPGGGLMLGALHDIAGGGADAQHG' A
#
# COMPACT_ATOMS: atom_id res chain seq x y z
N MET A 1 10.15 18.68 15.47
CA MET A 1 10.01 17.30 14.95
C MET A 1 10.32 16.35 16.10
N SER A 2 9.30 15.77 16.74
CA SER A 2 9.52 14.84 17.85
C SER A 2 10.12 13.55 17.29
N ALA A 3 11.30 13.15 17.79
CA ALA A 3 11.90 11.87 17.42
C ALA A 3 10.94 10.76 17.85
N ALA A 4 10.57 9.87 16.93
CA ALA A 4 9.76 8.71 17.26
C ALA A 4 10.45 7.94 18.38
N THR A 5 9.74 7.67 19.48
CA THR A 5 10.27 6.88 20.57
C THR A 5 10.65 5.48 20.03
N PRO A 6 11.72 4.85 20.53
CA PRO A 6 12.16 3.54 20.06
C PRO A 6 11.05 2.47 20.06
N ALA A 7 10.08 2.59 20.96
CA ALA A 7 8.90 1.74 21.01
C ALA A 7 7.96 1.93 19.80
N LEU A 8 7.80 3.15 19.30
CA LEU A 8 6.95 3.44 18.14
C LEU A 8 7.54 2.83 16.85
N GLU A 9 8.85 2.92 16.67
CA GLU A 9 9.53 2.30 15.53
C GLU A 9 9.45 0.77 15.58
N GLN A 10 9.67 0.16 16.75
CA GLN A 10 9.47 -1.29 16.91
C GLN A 10 8.04 -1.73 16.61
N LEU A 11 7.05 -0.94 17.02
CA LEU A 11 5.65 -1.22 16.71
C LEU A 11 5.38 -1.16 15.21
N ARG A 12 5.84 -0.11 14.53
CA ARG A 12 5.72 0.04 13.07
C ARG A 12 6.36 -1.12 12.33
N ASP A 13 7.55 -1.56 12.74
CA ASP A 13 8.23 -2.71 12.16
C ASP A 13 7.47 -4.02 12.38
N ARG A 14 6.89 -4.22 13.56
CA ARG A 14 6.08 -5.39 13.87
C ARG A 14 4.81 -5.43 13.01
N ILE A 15 4.12 -4.30 12.86
CA ILE A 15 2.95 -4.18 11.98
C ILE A 15 3.34 -4.51 10.55
N ARG A 16 4.43 -3.92 10.03
CA ARG A 16 4.89 -4.17 8.65
C ARG A 16 5.18 -5.65 8.38
N ARG A 17 5.76 -6.36 9.36
CA ARG A 17 5.98 -7.82 9.29
C ARG A 17 4.68 -8.61 9.27
N LEU A 18 3.70 -8.22 10.10
CA LEU A 18 2.39 -8.89 10.15
C LEU A 18 1.55 -8.66 8.90
N GLU A 19 1.60 -7.45 8.33
CA GLU A 19 0.86 -7.12 7.11
C GLU A 19 1.44 -7.80 5.85
N GLY A 20 2.55 -8.57 5.97
CA GLY A 20 3.24 -9.14 4.81
C GLY A 20 3.78 -8.06 3.85
N ARG A 21 3.83 -6.80 4.30
CA ARG A 21 4.35 -5.63 3.57
C ARG A 21 5.86 -5.50 3.74
N THR A 22 6.57 -6.60 3.97
CA THR A 22 7.99 -6.60 3.67
C THR A 22 8.14 -6.26 2.20
N HIS A 23 8.69 -5.07 1.95
CA HIS A 23 8.99 -4.49 0.67
C HIS A 23 9.92 -5.44 -0.09
N ASP A 24 9.37 -6.47 -0.72
CA ASP A 24 10.14 -7.35 -1.60
C ASP A 24 10.53 -6.52 -2.82
N PRO A 25 11.80 -6.20 -3.01
CA PRO A 25 12.24 -5.41 -4.16
C PRO A 25 12.02 -6.15 -5.50
N ARG A 26 11.60 -7.42 -5.48
CA ARG A 26 11.24 -8.20 -6.67
C ARG A 26 9.75 -8.14 -7.02
N ARG A 27 8.91 -7.48 -6.22
CA ARG A 27 7.48 -7.38 -6.53
C ARG A 27 7.28 -6.52 -7.79
N THR A 28 6.84 -7.18 -8.84
CA THR A 28 6.50 -6.55 -10.12
C THR A 28 5.13 -5.87 -9.99
N VAL A 29 4.94 -4.74 -10.65
CA VAL A 29 3.66 -4.01 -10.72
C VAL A 29 3.06 -4.11 -12.12
N LEU A 30 1.73 -4.08 -12.19
CA LEU A 30 0.95 -3.93 -13.41
C LEU A 30 0.50 -2.47 -13.55
N PRO A 31 1.01 -1.70 -14.52
CA PRO A 31 0.57 -0.33 -14.75
C PRO A 31 -0.81 -0.30 -15.41
N PHE A 32 -1.58 0.77 -15.18
CA PHE A 32 -2.82 1.04 -15.90
C PHE A 32 -2.56 1.64 -17.29
N GLY A 33 -1.39 2.26 -17.50
CA GLY A 33 -1.08 2.99 -18.73
C GLY A 33 -1.73 4.37 -18.77
N ILE A 34 -2.25 4.83 -17.63
CA ILE A 34 -2.86 6.15 -17.45
C ILE A 34 -1.99 6.90 -16.46
N GLU A 35 -1.23 7.88 -16.94
CA GLU A 35 -0.21 8.60 -16.14
C GLU A 35 -0.77 9.14 -14.82
N ALA A 36 -1.98 9.68 -14.84
CA ALA A 36 -2.63 10.23 -13.66
C ALA A 36 -2.89 9.17 -12.57
N ILE A 37 -3.22 7.93 -12.96
CA ILE A 37 -3.47 6.82 -12.04
C ILE A 37 -2.14 6.21 -11.59
N ASP A 38 -1.24 5.92 -12.52
CA ASP A 38 0.03 5.26 -12.21
C ASP A 38 0.88 6.11 -11.26
N ARG A 39 0.87 7.45 -11.41
CA ARG A 39 1.55 8.37 -10.48
C ARG A 39 0.90 8.40 -9.09
N ALA A 40 -0.39 8.13 -8.98
CA ALA A 40 -1.10 8.16 -7.70
C ALA A 40 -0.87 6.87 -6.87
N LEU A 41 -0.52 5.77 -7.52
CA LEU A 41 -0.32 4.48 -6.87
C LEU A 41 1.14 4.28 -6.42
N PRO A 42 1.37 3.80 -5.18
CA PRO A 42 2.72 3.44 -4.73
C PRO A 42 3.36 2.40 -5.67
N GLY A 43 4.55 2.73 -6.19
CA GLY A 43 5.28 1.86 -7.11
C GLY A 43 4.81 1.88 -8.57
N GLY A 44 3.81 2.71 -8.93
CA GLY A 44 3.44 2.93 -10.32
C GLY A 44 2.39 1.97 -10.90
N GLY A 45 1.64 1.23 -10.07
CA GLY A 45 0.63 0.30 -10.54
C GLY A 45 0.13 -0.69 -9.47
N LEU A 46 -0.62 -1.69 -9.91
CA LEU A 46 -1.10 -2.77 -9.05
C LEU A 46 -0.02 -3.81 -8.83
N MET A 47 0.33 -4.08 -7.57
CA MET A 47 1.28 -5.13 -7.22
C MET A 47 0.82 -6.51 -7.69
N LEU A 48 1.64 -7.20 -8.49
CA LEU A 48 1.34 -8.56 -8.94
C LEU A 48 1.32 -9.53 -7.75
N GLY A 49 0.32 -10.42 -7.73
CA GLY A 49 0.12 -11.40 -6.67
C GLY A 49 -0.50 -10.84 -5.39
N ALA A 50 -0.88 -9.57 -5.35
CA ALA A 50 -1.67 -8.99 -4.27
C ALA A 50 -3.18 -9.02 -4.60
N LEU A 51 -4.01 -9.04 -3.55
CA LEU A 51 -5.44 -8.78 -3.67
C LEU A 51 -5.66 -7.27 -3.73
N HIS A 52 -6.30 -6.79 -4.80
CA HIS A 52 -6.70 -5.40 -4.96
C HIS A 52 -8.21 -5.31 -4.86
N ASP A 53 -8.69 -4.55 -3.88
CA ASP A 53 -10.11 -4.23 -3.76
C ASP A 53 -10.37 -2.84 -4.34
N ILE A 54 -11.43 -2.70 -5.13
CA ILE A 54 -11.77 -1.48 -5.86
C ILE A 54 -13.19 -1.10 -5.47
N ALA A 55 -13.33 0.02 -4.77
CA ALA A 55 -14.61 0.56 -4.34
C ALA A 55 -14.96 1.83 -5.12
N GLY A 56 -16.25 2.08 -5.32
CA GLY A 56 -16.75 3.33 -5.91
C GLY A 56 -16.60 4.52 -4.94
N GLY A 57 -16.80 5.74 -5.43
CA GLY A 57 -16.77 6.96 -4.59
C GLY A 57 -18.08 7.31 -3.89
N GLY A 58 -19.10 6.45 -3.99
CA GLY A 58 -20.44 6.67 -3.41
C GLY A 58 -20.48 6.39 -1.90
N ALA A 59 -21.50 6.93 -1.22
CA ALA A 59 -21.68 6.74 0.23
C ALA A 59 -21.91 5.27 0.64
N ASP A 60 -22.31 4.43 -0.31
CA ASP A 60 -22.49 2.98 -0.19
C ASP A 60 -21.18 2.19 -0.22
N ALA A 61 -20.06 2.80 -0.63
CA ALA A 61 -18.77 2.13 -0.79
C ALA A 61 -17.98 1.90 0.51
N GLN A 62 -18.51 2.30 1.67
CA GLN A 62 -17.76 2.38 2.92
C GLN A 62 -17.84 1.13 3.81
N HIS A 63 -18.46 0.03 3.35
CA HIS A 63 -18.67 -1.19 4.14
C HIS A 63 -17.91 -2.42 3.58
N GLY A 64 -16.66 -2.22 3.13
CA GLY A 64 -15.75 -3.29 2.72
C GLY A 64 -14.94 -3.86 3.88
#